data_AF-A0A437AIJ0-F1
#
_entry.id   AF-A0A437AIJ0-F1
#
_cell.length_a   1.000
_cell.length_b   1.000
_cell.length_c   1.000
_cell.angle_alpha   90.00
_cell.angle_beta   90.00
_cell.angle_gamma   90.00
#
_symmetry.space_group_name_H-M   'P 1'
#
loop_
_entity.id
_entity.type
_entity.pdbx_description
1 polymer ?
#
loop_
_entity_poly.entity_id
_entity_poly.type
_entity_poly.pdbx_seq_one_letter_code
_entity_poly.pdbx_strand_id
1 'polypeptide(L)'
;MLDFDEKFKKAENYFKKGDYKKLEVYFAKILTKTHNIKLWELYLTYIKTVNKEALELAYSYTIQNLWFHYDIYQILVDYIEILEDVEKIREVYSIGLANPIHNIGLLYKNYELFEISLNKVTAKTLINEKLPIFQSSFKLYQRLLPYLNNEFDSIDKILSLETEERKEKVLEYFIEKYSYREDLYFVYCEFLNQKPGCELTEDNKLGLKIKDSLLSGIEITNSIFLKCYYSLLFKQTDQLELTNEPSLICYLNIQAQKGEKELFSAINENFTENEQKINALDYAAKLFYSTTLNKEKTLEIYKKGVPLINDKMLDFFLSIFDLQTARIIFKNYKISSEEKRKMAFSEFCLGSLENIRKCFDKENLYKEFRSLVVEENEKVFEKVPCLKEGSVFMRLSSKDAVKLLEKIQVNL
;
A
#
# COMPACT_ATOMS: atom_id res chain seq x y z
N MET A 1 -0.12 -19.12 10.72
CA MET A 1 -1.48 -18.59 10.93
C MET A 1 -2.46 -19.59 10.35
N LEU A 2 -3.54 -19.98 11.04
CA LEU A 2 -4.56 -20.88 10.45
C LEU A 2 -5.41 -20.08 9.47
N ASP A 3 -5.71 -20.65 8.31
CA ASP A 3 -6.58 -20.09 7.28
C ASP A 3 -7.98 -19.75 7.84
N PHE A 4 -8.65 -18.75 7.28
CA PHE A 4 -9.93 -18.21 7.75
C PHE A 4 -10.99 -19.32 7.93
N ASP A 5 -11.02 -20.27 7.00
CA ASP A 5 -11.92 -21.44 7.05
C ASP A 5 -11.36 -22.61 7.87
N GLU A 6 -10.04 -22.74 8.01
CA GLU A 6 -9.42 -23.76 8.86
C GLU A 6 -9.77 -23.56 10.34
N LYS A 7 -9.85 -22.29 10.79
CA LYS A 7 -10.27 -21.98 12.17
C LYS A 7 -11.64 -22.58 12.48
N PHE A 8 -12.58 -22.44 11.54
CA PHE A 8 -13.92 -23.00 11.62
C PHE A 8 -13.90 -24.54 11.56
N LYS A 9 -13.24 -25.13 10.56
CA LYS A 9 -13.14 -26.60 10.40
C LYS A 9 -12.59 -27.28 11.66
N LYS A 10 -11.60 -26.67 12.31
CA LYS A 10 -11.03 -27.18 13.55
C LYS A 10 -12.02 -27.17 14.71
N ALA A 11 -12.77 -26.08 14.90
CA ALA A 11 -13.82 -26.00 15.91
C ALA A 11 -14.94 -26.99 15.63
N GLU A 12 -15.38 -27.08 14.37
CA GLU A 12 -16.42 -28.02 13.93
C GLU A 12 -16.03 -29.47 14.23
N ASN A 13 -14.76 -29.83 14.01
CA ASN A 13 -14.24 -31.15 14.35
C ASN A 13 -14.29 -31.47 15.85
N TYR A 14 -13.99 -30.50 16.73
CA TYR A 14 -14.13 -30.71 18.18
C TYR A 14 -15.60 -30.86 18.58
N PHE A 15 -16.47 -30.04 18.00
CA PHE A 15 -17.91 -30.11 18.25
C PHE A 15 -18.51 -31.46 17.82
N LYS A 16 -18.22 -31.91 16.58
CA LYS A 16 -18.67 -33.22 16.06
C LYS A 16 -18.18 -34.42 16.88
N LYS A 17 -17.01 -34.32 17.51
CA LYS A 17 -16.45 -35.36 18.39
C LYS A 17 -16.96 -35.29 19.84
N GLY A 18 -17.75 -34.28 20.19
CA GLY A 18 -18.20 -34.04 21.56
C GLY A 18 -17.09 -33.62 22.53
N ASP A 19 -15.94 -33.14 22.03
CA ASP A 19 -14.81 -32.72 22.86
C ASP A 19 -14.98 -31.26 23.32
N TYR A 20 -16.00 -31.02 24.13
CA TYR A 20 -16.41 -29.68 24.57
C TYR A 20 -15.34 -28.96 25.38
N LYS A 21 -14.53 -29.68 26.17
CA LYS A 21 -13.41 -29.08 26.92
C LYS A 21 -12.38 -28.45 26.00
N LYS A 22 -11.98 -29.14 24.92
CA LYS A 22 -11.06 -28.55 23.94
C LYS A 22 -11.70 -27.42 23.16
N LEU A 23 -12.99 -27.53 22.86
CA LEU A 23 -13.74 -26.51 22.16
C LEU A 23 -13.83 -25.19 22.96
N GLU A 24 -14.12 -25.24 24.26
CA GLU A 24 -14.14 -24.07 25.14
C GLU A 24 -12.78 -23.36 25.19
N VAL A 25 -11.71 -24.11 25.40
CA VAL A 25 -10.33 -23.57 25.40
C VAL A 25 -9.99 -22.96 24.04
N TYR A 26 -10.53 -23.51 22.95
CA TYR A 26 -10.34 -22.99 21.60
C TYR A 26 -11.12 -21.68 21.38
N PHE A 27 -12.40 -21.64 21.76
CA PHE A 27 -13.23 -20.44 21.68
C PHE A 27 -12.65 -19.28 22.48
N ALA A 28 -12.20 -19.52 23.71
CA ALA A 28 -11.59 -18.50 24.57
C ALA A 28 -10.36 -17.82 23.94
N LYS A 29 -9.65 -18.52 23.05
CA LYS A 29 -8.45 -18.00 22.38
C LYS A 29 -8.74 -17.28 21.07
N ILE A 30 -9.82 -17.62 20.39
CA ILE A 30 -10.01 -17.29 18.97
C ILE A 30 -11.19 -16.35 18.73
N LEU A 31 -12.27 -16.42 19.50
CA LEU A 31 -13.47 -15.59 19.26
C LEU A 31 -13.15 -14.10 19.27
N THR A 32 -12.31 -13.63 20.20
CA THR A 32 -11.89 -12.22 20.28
C THR A 32 -11.01 -11.75 19.12
N LYS A 33 -10.53 -12.67 18.28
CA LYS A 33 -9.59 -12.41 17.18
C LYS A 33 -10.16 -12.75 15.81
N THR A 34 -11.44 -13.10 15.73
CA THR A 34 -12.04 -13.59 14.49
C THR A 34 -13.38 -12.93 14.19
N HIS A 35 -13.58 -12.63 12.91
CA HIS A 35 -14.79 -12.09 12.34
C HIS A 35 -15.51 -13.13 11.46
N ASN A 36 -15.13 -14.42 11.55
CA ASN A 36 -15.78 -15.50 10.80
C ASN A 36 -17.15 -15.83 11.39
N ILE A 37 -18.21 -15.37 10.72
CA ILE A 37 -19.60 -15.56 11.17
C ILE A 37 -19.95 -17.04 11.44
N LYS A 38 -19.46 -17.99 10.64
CA LYS A 38 -19.75 -19.42 10.82
C LYS A 38 -19.19 -19.96 12.14
N LEU A 39 -18.05 -19.44 12.58
CA LEU A 39 -17.45 -19.82 13.85
C LEU A 39 -18.25 -19.27 15.03
N TRP A 40 -18.81 -18.06 14.90
CA TRP A 40 -19.71 -17.47 15.88
C TRP A 40 -21.07 -18.19 15.94
N GLU A 41 -21.63 -18.61 14.81
CA GLU A 41 -22.82 -19.46 14.75
C GLU A 41 -22.60 -20.81 15.43
N LEU A 42 -21.43 -21.43 15.23
CA LEU A 42 -21.04 -22.66 15.93
C LEU A 42 -20.90 -22.43 17.44
N TYR A 43 -20.35 -21.29 17.86
CA TYR A 43 -20.27 -20.90 19.27
C TYR A 43 -21.67 -20.79 19.90
N LEU A 44 -22.60 -20.09 19.25
CA LEU A 44 -23.98 -19.98 19.71
C LEU A 44 -24.69 -21.33 19.77
N THR A 45 -24.47 -22.17 18.76
CA THR A 45 -24.98 -23.56 18.73
C THR A 45 -24.45 -24.35 19.92
N TYR A 46 -23.16 -24.25 20.21
CA TYR A 46 -22.54 -24.90 21.36
C TYR A 46 -23.14 -24.41 22.69
N ILE A 47 -23.27 -23.10 22.91
CA ILE A 47 -23.89 -22.55 24.14
C ILE A 47 -25.33 -23.04 24.28
N LYS A 48 -26.11 -23.03 23.18
CA LYS A 48 -27.49 -23.55 23.17
C LYS A 48 -27.58 -25.02 23.60
N THR A 49 -26.55 -25.83 23.32
CA THR A 49 -26.48 -27.24 23.74
C THR A 49 -26.02 -27.45 25.18
N VAL A 50 -25.06 -26.65 25.67
CA VAL A 50 -24.40 -26.88 26.97
C VAL A 50 -24.95 -26.01 28.09
N ASN A 51 -25.24 -24.73 27.82
CA ASN A 51 -25.67 -23.77 28.82
C ASN A 51 -26.72 -22.79 28.25
N LYS A 52 -28.00 -23.18 28.35
CA LYS A 52 -29.11 -22.36 27.88
C LYS A 52 -29.28 -21.05 28.66
N GLU A 53 -28.91 -21.03 29.94
CA GLU A 53 -29.02 -19.84 30.79
C GLU A 53 -28.07 -18.72 30.34
N ALA A 54 -26.91 -19.10 29.79
CA ALA A 54 -25.93 -18.15 29.24
C ALA A 54 -26.24 -17.71 27.80
N LEU A 55 -27.32 -18.21 27.19
CA LEU A 55 -27.58 -18.03 25.76
C LEU A 55 -27.84 -16.55 25.41
N GLU A 56 -28.64 -15.84 26.20
CA GLU A 56 -28.92 -14.42 26.00
C GLU A 56 -27.61 -13.59 25.98
N LEU A 57 -26.74 -13.83 26.96
CA LEU A 57 -25.44 -13.16 27.07
C LEU A 57 -24.52 -13.51 25.88
N ALA A 58 -24.56 -14.76 25.41
CA ALA A 58 -23.76 -15.20 24.27
C ALA A 58 -24.19 -14.52 22.96
N TYR A 59 -25.49 -14.34 22.72
CA TYR A 59 -25.99 -13.58 21.57
C TYR A 59 -25.62 -12.11 21.66
N SER A 60 -25.82 -11.48 22.82
CA SER A 60 -25.41 -10.09 23.06
C SER A 60 -23.92 -9.88 22.77
N TYR A 61 -23.06 -10.76 23.29
CA TYR A 61 -21.62 -10.74 23.04
C TYR A 61 -21.29 -10.93 21.55
N THR A 62 -21.98 -11.84 20.86
CA THR A 62 -21.78 -12.08 19.43
C THR A 62 -22.12 -10.84 18.61
N ILE A 63 -23.26 -10.19 18.89
CA ILE A 63 -23.69 -8.99 18.18
C ILE A 63 -22.71 -7.84 18.42
N GLN A 64 -22.22 -7.65 19.64
CA GLN A 64 -21.21 -6.62 19.94
C GLN A 64 -19.92 -6.79 19.13
N ASN A 65 -19.55 -8.02 18.76
CA ASN A 65 -18.35 -8.28 17.98
C ASN A 65 -18.61 -8.30 16.46
N LEU A 66 -19.83 -8.64 16.02
CA LEU A 66 -20.18 -8.84 14.61
C LEU A 66 -21.18 -7.84 14.04
N TRP A 67 -21.59 -6.80 14.77
CA TRP A 67 -22.62 -5.83 14.35
C TRP A 67 -22.43 -5.28 12.93
N PHE A 68 -21.19 -5.22 12.45
CA PHE A 68 -20.85 -4.69 11.14
C PHE A 68 -21.01 -5.71 9.99
N HIS A 69 -21.12 -7.01 10.29
CA HIS A 69 -21.09 -8.10 9.31
C HIS A 69 -22.36 -8.13 8.45
N TYR A 70 -22.22 -8.27 7.13
CA TYR A 70 -23.34 -8.23 6.18
C TYR A 70 -24.35 -9.36 6.39
N ASP A 71 -23.88 -10.55 6.77
CA ASP A 71 -24.72 -11.74 6.95
C ASP A 71 -25.25 -11.98 8.39
N ILE A 72 -25.17 -10.98 9.29
CA ILE A 72 -25.58 -11.16 10.71
C ILE A 72 -27.09 -11.40 10.92
N TYR A 73 -27.91 -11.30 9.88
CA TYR A 73 -29.37 -11.33 9.97
C TYR A 73 -29.94 -12.46 10.82
N GLN A 74 -29.47 -13.70 10.60
CA GLN A 74 -30.02 -14.87 11.31
C GLN A 74 -29.74 -14.79 12.83
N ILE A 75 -28.54 -14.33 13.21
CA ILE A 75 -28.16 -14.15 14.62
C ILE A 75 -29.07 -13.14 15.31
N LEU A 76 -29.44 -12.05 14.62
CA LEU A 76 -30.36 -11.04 15.17
C LEU A 76 -31.75 -11.61 15.40
N VAL A 77 -32.29 -12.37 14.43
CA VAL A 77 -33.62 -12.97 14.53
C VAL A 77 -33.67 -14.00 15.66
N ASP A 78 -32.69 -14.90 15.71
CA ASP A 78 -32.60 -15.91 16.78
C ASP A 78 -32.49 -15.26 18.17
N TYR A 79 -31.79 -14.12 18.27
CA TYR A 79 -31.68 -13.40 19.54
C TYR A 79 -33.01 -12.77 19.95
N ILE A 80 -33.72 -12.15 19.00
CA ILE A 80 -35.05 -11.57 19.25
C ILE A 80 -36.03 -12.64 19.73
N GLU A 81 -35.96 -13.86 19.20
CA GLU A 81 -36.85 -14.96 19.58
C GLU A 81 -36.69 -15.43 21.04
N ILE A 82 -35.50 -15.26 21.64
CA ILE A 82 -35.24 -15.69 23.02
C ILE A 82 -35.36 -14.55 24.05
N LEU A 83 -35.54 -13.31 23.60
CA LEU A 83 -35.68 -12.16 24.48
C LEU A 83 -37.12 -11.98 24.95
N GLU A 84 -37.28 -11.69 26.24
CA GLU A 84 -38.59 -11.33 26.84
C GLU A 84 -38.73 -9.81 27.06
N ASP A 85 -37.60 -9.11 27.22
CA ASP A 85 -37.57 -7.66 27.49
C ASP A 85 -37.77 -6.86 26.20
N VAL A 86 -38.85 -6.09 26.16
CA VAL A 86 -39.24 -5.23 25.04
C VAL A 86 -38.15 -4.24 24.66
N GLU A 87 -37.46 -3.63 25.63
CA GLU A 87 -36.43 -2.62 25.34
C GLU A 87 -35.20 -3.28 24.71
N LYS A 88 -34.80 -4.47 25.19
CA LYS A 88 -33.71 -5.23 24.55
C LYS A 88 -34.07 -5.63 23.13
N ILE A 89 -35.31 -6.05 22.87
CA ILE A 89 -35.76 -6.37 21.51
C ILE A 89 -35.64 -5.13 20.60
N ARG A 90 -36.04 -3.95 21.09
CA ARG A 90 -35.89 -2.67 20.36
C ARG A 90 -34.44 -2.30 20.08
N GLU A 91 -33.53 -2.56 21.01
CA GLU A 91 -32.10 -2.37 20.82
C GLU A 91 -31.55 -3.25 19.70
N VAL A 92 -31.92 -4.54 19.68
CA VAL A 92 -31.48 -5.49 18.63
C VAL A 92 -32.00 -5.07 17.25
N TYR A 93 -33.27 -4.67 17.15
CA TYR A 93 -33.79 -4.10 15.91
C TYR A 93 -33.05 -2.83 15.51
N SER A 94 -32.74 -1.94 16.47
CA SER A 94 -32.00 -0.71 16.18
C SER A 94 -30.61 -0.99 15.61
N ILE A 95 -29.89 -1.99 16.14
CA ILE A 95 -28.61 -2.43 15.61
C ILE A 95 -28.77 -2.94 14.18
N GLY A 96 -29.71 -3.86 13.93
CA GLY A 96 -29.89 -4.44 12.59
C GLY A 96 -30.34 -3.42 11.54
N LEU A 97 -31.23 -2.49 11.90
CA LEU A 97 -31.74 -1.46 10.98
C LEU A 97 -30.71 -0.36 10.68
N ALA A 98 -29.73 -0.15 11.57
CA ALA A 98 -28.63 0.80 11.37
C ALA A 98 -27.49 0.24 10.50
N ASN A 99 -27.54 -1.04 10.12
CA ASN A 99 -26.46 -1.69 9.38
C ASN A 99 -26.94 -2.24 8.03
N PRO A 100 -26.14 -2.12 6.95
CA PRO A 100 -26.48 -2.65 5.63
C PRO A 100 -26.36 -4.18 5.59
N ILE A 101 -27.34 -4.89 6.14
CA ILE A 101 -27.31 -6.35 6.26
C ILE A 101 -28.19 -7.06 5.22
N HIS A 102 -27.89 -8.33 4.97
CA HIS A 102 -28.75 -9.23 4.23
C HIS A 102 -30.15 -9.27 4.85
N ASN A 103 -31.19 -9.32 4.02
CA ASN A 103 -32.59 -9.34 4.46
C ASN A 103 -33.03 -8.18 5.39
N ILE A 104 -32.35 -7.02 5.38
CA ILE A 104 -32.74 -5.85 6.19
C ILE A 104 -34.20 -5.40 5.93
N GLY A 105 -34.72 -5.57 4.71
CA GLY A 105 -36.13 -5.29 4.40
C GLY A 105 -37.11 -6.21 5.15
N LEU A 106 -36.75 -7.49 5.32
CA LEU A 106 -37.53 -8.43 6.12
C LEU A 106 -37.43 -8.10 7.61
N LEU A 107 -36.23 -7.72 8.09
CA LEU A 107 -36.04 -7.28 9.47
C LEU A 107 -36.92 -6.06 9.80
N TYR A 108 -36.99 -5.08 8.91
CA TYR A 108 -37.83 -3.90 9.08
C TYR A 108 -39.32 -4.24 9.15
N LYS A 109 -39.80 -5.13 8.26
CA LYS A 109 -41.19 -5.61 8.31
C LYS A 109 -41.51 -6.31 9.64
N ASN A 110 -40.58 -7.11 10.16
CA ASN A 110 -40.74 -7.78 11.46
C ASN A 110 -40.78 -6.77 12.61
N TYR A 111 -39.95 -5.71 12.56
CA TYR A 111 -39.99 -4.60 13.52
C TYR A 111 -41.34 -3.86 13.50
N GLU A 112 -41.90 -3.58 12.32
CA GLU A 112 -43.22 -2.94 12.21
C GLU A 112 -44.32 -3.80 12.86
N LEU A 113 -44.33 -5.11 12.58
CA LEU A 113 -45.28 -6.04 13.18
C LEU A 113 -45.11 -6.12 14.70
N PHE A 114 -43.87 -6.14 15.18
CA PHE A 114 -43.55 -6.13 16.60
C PHE A 114 -44.09 -4.89 17.31
N GLU A 115 -43.78 -3.68 16.83
CA GLU A 115 -44.27 -2.45 17.49
C GLU A 115 -45.81 -2.34 17.44
N ILE A 116 -46.44 -2.71 16.31
CA ILE A 116 -47.90 -2.74 16.18
C ILE A 116 -48.53 -3.72 17.18
N SER A 117 -47.87 -4.87 17.44
CA SER A 117 -48.34 -5.87 18.39
C SER A 117 -48.30 -5.38 19.85
N LEU A 118 -47.34 -4.50 20.18
CA LEU A 118 -47.23 -3.90 21.51
C LEU A 118 -48.26 -2.81 21.73
N ASN A 119 -48.30 -1.80 20.84
CA ASN A 119 -49.24 -0.69 20.95
C ASN A 119 -49.38 0.07 19.61
N LYS A 120 -50.55 -0.05 18.98
CA LYS A 120 -50.87 0.59 17.70
C LYS A 120 -50.71 2.12 17.68
N VAL A 121 -50.89 2.79 18.81
CA VAL A 121 -50.81 4.26 18.90
C VAL A 121 -49.35 4.70 18.89
N THR A 122 -48.51 4.11 19.73
CA THR A 122 -47.08 4.46 19.82
C THR A 122 -46.27 3.88 18.67
N ALA A 123 -46.71 2.75 18.09
CA ALA A 123 -46.05 2.10 16.96
C ALA A 123 -45.83 3.06 15.79
N LYS A 124 -46.83 3.88 15.44
CA LYS A 124 -46.71 4.83 14.33
C LYS A 124 -45.55 5.80 14.54
N THR A 125 -45.36 6.30 15.75
CA THR A 125 -44.28 7.22 16.08
C THR A 125 -42.92 6.51 16.01
N LEU A 126 -42.78 5.36 16.69
CA LEU A 126 -41.54 4.59 16.75
C LEU A 126 -41.09 4.05 15.39
N ILE A 127 -42.03 3.64 14.55
CA ILE A 127 -41.75 3.19 13.18
C ILE A 127 -41.26 4.36 12.33
N ASN A 128 -41.92 5.52 12.41
CA ASN A 128 -41.51 6.72 11.66
C ASN A 128 -40.14 7.24 12.09
N GLU A 129 -39.76 7.09 13.36
CA GLU A 129 -38.42 7.44 13.85
C GLU A 129 -37.31 6.55 13.26
N LYS A 130 -37.57 5.25 13.08
CA LYS A 130 -36.59 4.30 12.52
C LYS A 130 -36.55 4.27 11.00
N LEU A 131 -37.62 4.71 10.32
CA LEU A 131 -37.74 4.69 8.87
C LEU A 131 -36.56 5.35 8.13
N PRO A 132 -36.05 6.55 8.50
CA PRO A 132 -34.91 7.16 7.83
C PRO A 132 -33.62 6.34 7.95
N ILE A 133 -33.38 5.75 9.13
CA ILE A 133 -32.21 4.91 9.40
C ILE A 133 -32.26 3.66 8.52
N PHE A 134 -33.40 2.96 8.54
CA PHE A 134 -33.64 1.81 7.67
C PHE A 134 -33.43 2.14 6.19
N GLN A 135 -34.01 3.25 5.70
CA GLN A 135 -33.89 3.63 4.30
C GLN A 135 -32.44 3.92 3.90
N SER A 136 -31.65 4.53 4.78
CA SER A 136 -30.23 4.77 4.56
C SER A 136 -29.45 3.45 4.45
N SER A 137 -29.61 2.57 5.44
CA SER A 137 -28.95 1.26 5.48
C SER A 137 -29.36 0.36 4.32
N PHE A 138 -30.65 0.34 3.97
CA PHE A 138 -31.17 -0.44 2.85
C PHE A 138 -30.58 0.06 1.52
N LYS A 139 -30.55 1.38 1.29
CA LYS A 139 -29.93 1.96 0.08
C LYS A 139 -28.44 1.63 -0.01
N LEU A 140 -27.73 1.67 1.11
CA LEU A 140 -26.32 1.28 1.17
C LEU A 140 -26.16 -0.21 0.82
N TYR A 141 -26.94 -1.10 1.44
CA TYR A 141 -26.90 -2.53 1.13
C TYR A 141 -27.19 -2.83 -0.35
N GLN A 142 -28.18 -2.16 -0.95
CA GLN A 142 -28.48 -2.32 -2.39
C GLN A 142 -27.30 -1.91 -3.28
N ARG A 143 -26.53 -0.89 -2.89
CA ARG A 143 -25.32 -0.47 -3.61
C ARG A 143 -24.15 -1.44 -3.41
N LEU A 144 -24.07 -2.07 -2.24
CA LEU A 144 -23.04 -3.06 -1.90
C LEU A 144 -23.29 -4.42 -2.55
N LEU A 145 -24.55 -4.82 -2.69
CA LEU A 145 -24.95 -6.17 -3.13
C LEU A 145 -24.24 -6.69 -4.39
N PRO A 146 -24.05 -5.91 -5.48
CA PRO A 146 -23.33 -6.39 -6.66
C PRO A 146 -21.87 -6.76 -6.37
N TYR A 147 -21.26 -6.09 -5.40
CA TYR A 147 -19.86 -6.26 -5.02
C TYR A 147 -19.69 -7.36 -3.96
N LEU A 148 -20.66 -7.56 -3.06
CA LEU A 148 -20.61 -8.61 -2.04
C LEU A 148 -20.61 -10.02 -2.65
N ASN A 149 -21.28 -10.22 -3.79
CA ASN A 149 -21.28 -11.52 -4.48
C ASN A 149 -19.91 -11.90 -5.06
N ASN A 150 -19.06 -10.91 -5.35
CA ASN A 150 -17.67 -11.11 -5.75
C ASN A 150 -16.76 -10.21 -4.92
N GLU A 151 -16.82 -10.40 -3.61
CA GLU A 151 -16.16 -9.51 -2.65
C GLU A 151 -14.65 -9.43 -2.89
N PHE A 152 -14.00 -10.53 -3.28
CA PHE A 152 -12.54 -10.62 -3.45
C PHE A 152 -12.00 -9.61 -4.48
N ASP A 153 -12.65 -9.53 -5.64
CA ASP A 153 -12.27 -8.58 -6.69
C ASP A 153 -12.81 -7.17 -6.44
N SER A 154 -13.78 -7.03 -5.52
CA SER A 154 -14.54 -5.79 -5.33
C SER A 154 -14.25 -5.08 -4.00
N ILE A 155 -13.22 -5.50 -3.26
CA ILE A 155 -12.91 -4.94 -1.93
C ILE A 155 -12.80 -3.41 -1.97
N ASP A 156 -12.07 -2.84 -2.93
CA ASP A 156 -11.90 -1.39 -3.04
C ASP A 156 -13.25 -0.65 -3.23
N LYS A 157 -14.15 -1.24 -4.01
CA LYS A 157 -15.50 -0.70 -4.22
C LYS A 157 -16.33 -0.79 -2.95
N ILE A 158 -16.26 -1.91 -2.23
CA ILE A 158 -16.94 -2.09 -0.95
C ILE A 158 -16.46 -1.03 0.06
N LEU A 159 -15.14 -0.89 0.22
CA LEU A 159 -14.53 0.06 1.14
C LEU A 159 -14.85 1.53 0.78
N SER A 160 -14.98 1.84 -0.50
CA SER A 160 -15.35 3.19 -0.96
C SER A 160 -16.80 3.57 -0.64
N LEU A 161 -17.67 2.57 -0.46
CA LEU A 161 -19.09 2.75 -0.14
C LEU A 161 -19.37 2.74 1.36
N GLU A 162 -18.47 2.14 2.16
CA GLU A 162 -18.63 1.99 3.60
C GLU A 162 -18.54 3.32 4.37
N THR A 163 -19.17 3.34 5.54
CA THR A 163 -19.08 4.48 6.46
C THR A 163 -17.79 4.43 7.26
N GLU A 164 -17.25 5.59 7.66
CA GLU A 164 -15.99 5.67 8.42
C GLU A 164 -15.99 4.86 9.73
N GLU A 165 -17.15 4.78 10.40
CA GLU A 165 -17.34 3.99 11.61
C GLU A 165 -17.19 2.48 11.35
N ARG A 166 -17.74 2.00 10.22
CA ARG A 166 -17.74 0.58 9.86
C ARG A 166 -16.45 0.16 9.15
N LYS A 167 -15.82 1.07 8.41
CA LYS A 167 -14.70 0.81 7.52
C LYS A 167 -13.53 0.12 8.23
N GLU A 168 -13.23 0.52 9.47
CA GLU A 168 -12.18 -0.12 10.25
C GLU A 168 -12.46 -1.61 10.47
N LYS A 169 -13.69 -1.95 10.87
CA LYS A 169 -14.10 -3.32 11.14
C LYS A 169 -14.22 -4.16 9.88
N VAL A 170 -14.72 -3.57 8.80
CA VAL A 170 -14.77 -4.22 7.49
C VAL A 170 -13.36 -4.51 6.96
N LEU A 171 -12.41 -3.59 7.16
CA LEU A 171 -10.99 -3.83 6.82
C LEU A 171 -10.39 -4.96 7.68
N GLU A 172 -10.64 -4.98 8.99
CA GLU A 172 -10.19 -6.07 9.87
C GLU A 172 -10.74 -7.43 9.41
N TYR A 173 -12.01 -7.49 9.00
CA TYR A 173 -12.62 -8.69 8.41
C TYR A 173 -11.93 -9.09 7.10
N PHE A 174 -11.69 -8.16 6.18
CA PHE A 174 -11.02 -8.47 4.91
C PHE A 174 -9.57 -8.88 5.09
N ILE A 175 -8.82 -8.25 5.99
CA ILE A 175 -7.46 -8.67 6.34
C ILE A 175 -7.46 -10.09 6.89
N GLU A 176 -8.41 -10.44 7.77
CA GLU A 176 -8.48 -11.79 8.29
C GLU A 176 -8.83 -12.82 7.21
N LYS A 177 -9.80 -12.49 6.34
CA LYS A 177 -10.29 -13.38 5.28
C LYS A 177 -9.31 -13.55 4.13
N TYR A 178 -8.61 -12.48 3.77
CA TYR A 178 -7.71 -12.40 2.62
C TYR A 178 -6.30 -11.99 3.06
N SER A 179 -5.79 -12.60 4.13
CA SER A 179 -4.50 -12.28 4.76
C SER A 179 -3.28 -12.35 3.84
N TYR A 180 -3.38 -13.01 2.69
CA TYR A 180 -2.31 -13.05 1.69
C TYR A 180 -2.24 -11.80 0.80
N ARG A 181 -3.22 -10.90 0.87
CA ARG A 181 -3.25 -9.65 0.10
C ARG A 181 -2.51 -8.53 0.83
N GLU A 182 -1.34 -8.19 0.31
CA GLU A 182 -0.48 -7.15 0.88
C GLU A 182 -1.14 -5.75 0.89
N ASP A 183 -1.95 -5.45 -0.11
CA ASP A 183 -2.56 -4.14 -0.28
C ASP A 183 -3.64 -3.84 0.78
N LEU A 184 -4.28 -4.86 1.35
CA LEU A 184 -5.21 -4.68 2.47
C LEU A 184 -4.51 -4.14 3.73
N TYR A 185 -3.30 -4.62 4.02
CA TYR A 185 -2.49 -4.11 5.12
C TYR A 185 -2.11 -2.64 4.89
N PHE A 186 -1.69 -2.31 3.66
CA PHE A 186 -1.38 -0.94 3.29
C PHE A 186 -2.58 -0.01 3.43
N VAL A 187 -3.73 -0.37 2.85
CA VAL A 187 -4.96 0.44 2.91
C VAL A 187 -5.43 0.62 4.35
N TYR A 188 -5.35 -0.42 5.16
CA TYR A 188 -5.70 -0.35 6.57
C TYR A 188 -4.79 0.60 7.36
N CYS A 189 -3.48 0.54 7.10
CA CYS A 189 -2.52 1.41 7.76
C CYS A 189 -2.69 2.87 7.36
N GLU A 190 -2.89 3.15 6.06
CA GLU A 190 -3.20 4.50 5.59
C GLU A 190 -4.51 5.04 6.20
N PHE A 191 -5.53 4.19 6.30
CA PHE A 191 -6.79 4.55 6.95
C PHE A 191 -6.59 4.92 8.43
N LEU A 192 -5.83 4.12 9.18
CA LEU A 192 -5.54 4.42 10.59
C LEU A 192 -4.66 5.67 10.74
N ASN A 193 -3.69 5.86 9.83
CA ASN A 193 -2.77 6.99 9.86
C ASN A 193 -3.48 8.33 9.61
N GLN A 194 -4.60 8.32 8.89
CA GLN A 194 -5.44 9.50 8.65
C GLN A 194 -6.34 9.86 9.84
N LYS A 195 -6.47 9.00 10.86
CA LYS A 195 -7.32 9.28 12.01
C LYS A 195 -6.73 10.38 12.90
N PRO A 196 -7.58 11.27 13.45
CA PRO A 196 -7.13 12.31 14.37
C PRO A 196 -6.45 11.69 15.60
N GLY A 197 -5.28 12.22 15.97
CA GLY A 197 -4.49 11.73 17.10
C GLY A 197 -3.61 10.51 16.79
N CYS A 198 -3.46 10.12 15.53
CA CYS A 198 -2.46 9.14 15.13
C CYS A 198 -1.05 9.74 15.22
N GLU A 199 -0.22 9.15 16.06
CA GLU A 199 1.21 9.42 16.13
C GLU A 199 1.95 8.08 15.99
N LEU A 200 3.00 8.04 15.18
CA LEU A 200 3.79 6.83 14.93
C LEU A 200 4.84 6.63 16.03
N THR A 201 4.39 6.68 17.28
CA THR A 201 5.21 6.49 18.49
C THR A 201 4.85 5.19 19.18
N GLU A 202 5.77 4.64 19.98
CA GLU A 202 5.54 3.36 20.68
C GLU A 202 4.48 3.46 21.78
N ASP A 203 4.17 4.68 22.24
CA ASP A 203 3.16 4.92 23.28
C ASP A 203 1.75 5.16 22.70
N ASN A 204 1.63 5.40 21.40
CA ASN A 204 0.35 5.68 20.75
C ASN A 204 -0.34 4.36 20.33
N LYS A 205 -1.58 4.16 20.81
CA LYS A 205 -2.35 2.95 20.52
C LYS A 205 -2.61 2.74 19.02
N LEU A 206 -2.83 3.81 18.24
CA LEU A 206 -3.00 3.70 16.78
C LEU A 206 -1.67 3.41 16.09
N GLY A 207 -0.59 4.06 16.52
CA GLY A 207 0.78 3.80 16.04
C GLY A 207 1.19 2.35 16.23
N LEU A 208 0.97 1.78 17.42
CA LEU A 208 1.19 0.36 17.69
C LEU A 208 0.32 -0.54 16.81
N LYS A 209 -0.95 -0.20 16.63
CA LYS A 209 -1.88 -0.98 15.79
C LYS A 209 -1.43 -1.02 14.33
N ILE A 210 -0.92 0.10 13.79
CA ILE A 210 -0.34 0.19 12.45
C ILE A 210 0.92 -0.68 12.37
N LYS A 211 1.82 -0.55 13.35
CA LYS A 211 3.08 -1.31 13.41
C LYS A 211 2.80 -2.82 13.42
N ASP A 212 1.93 -3.28 14.32
CA ASP A 212 1.57 -4.68 14.47
C ASP A 212 0.90 -5.24 13.20
N SER A 213 0.03 -4.45 12.56
CA SER A 213 -0.64 -4.85 11.32
C SER A 213 0.36 -5.02 10.17
N LEU A 214 1.28 -4.06 9.98
CA LEU A 214 2.31 -4.15 8.95
C LEU A 214 3.26 -5.32 9.19
N LEU A 215 3.73 -5.52 10.43
CA LEU A 215 4.61 -6.64 10.76
C LEU A 215 3.91 -7.98 10.52
N SER A 216 2.64 -8.10 10.91
CA SER A 216 1.84 -9.29 10.61
C SER A 216 1.70 -9.49 9.09
N GLY A 217 1.42 -8.43 8.33
CA GLY A 217 1.32 -8.51 6.87
C GLY A 217 2.64 -8.93 6.22
N ILE A 218 3.78 -8.40 6.69
CA ILE A 218 5.12 -8.77 6.23
C ILE A 218 5.39 -10.25 6.52
N GLU A 219 5.08 -10.73 7.73
CA GLU A 219 5.29 -12.14 8.11
C GLU A 219 4.47 -13.09 7.23
N ILE A 220 3.24 -12.73 6.90
CA ILE A 220 2.32 -13.58 6.13
C ILE A 220 2.64 -13.55 4.63
N THR A 221 2.84 -12.37 4.07
CA THR A 221 2.97 -12.17 2.61
C THR A 221 4.41 -12.22 2.12
N ASN A 222 5.39 -12.03 3.02
CA ASN A 222 6.78 -11.78 2.70
C ASN A 222 7.00 -10.63 1.68
N SER A 223 6.07 -9.67 1.65
CA SER A 223 6.02 -8.60 0.66
C SER A 223 7.19 -7.63 0.78
N ILE A 224 7.93 -7.45 -0.32
CA ILE A 224 8.96 -6.41 -0.44
C ILE A 224 8.32 -5.02 -0.35
N PHE A 225 7.12 -4.85 -0.91
CA PHE A 225 6.40 -3.59 -0.87
C PHE A 225 6.08 -3.18 0.58
N LEU A 226 5.52 -4.09 1.38
CA LEU A 226 5.21 -3.80 2.79
C LEU A 226 6.49 -3.55 3.61
N LYS A 227 7.57 -4.30 3.37
CA LYS A 227 8.87 -4.04 4.03
C LYS A 227 9.40 -2.64 3.73
N CYS A 228 9.36 -2.22 2.46
CA CYS A 228 9.75 -0.88 2.05
C CYS A 228 8.84 0.19 2.67
N TYR A 229 7.52 -0.01 2.64
CA TYR A 229 6.56 0.92 3.21
C TYR A 229 6.74 1.07 4.73
N TYR A 230 6.84 -0.03 5.47
CA TYR A 230 7.16 -0.03 6.90
C TYR A 230 8.43 0.76 7.20
N SER A 231 9.50 0.48 6.44
CA SER A 231 10.80 1.10 6.63
C SER A 231 10.78 2.61 6.39
N LEU A 232 10.03 3.06 5.37
CA LEU A 232 9.85 4.49 5.08
C LEU A 232 9.00 5.20 6.13
N LEU A 233 7.96 4.54 6.62
CA LEU A 233 7.01 5.07 7.59
C LEU A 233 7.66 5.25 8.98
N PHE A 234 8.36 4.22 9.46
CA PHE A 234 9.00 4.23 10.78
C PHE A 234 10.47 4.65 10.78
N LYS A 235 11.07 4.90 9.61
CA LYS A 235 12.50 5.23 9.44
C LYS A 235 13.43 4.14 9.98
N GLN A 236 12.98 2.89 9.94
CA GLN A 236 13.73 1.71 10.37
C GLN A 236 14.14 0.88 9.16
N THR A 237 15.20 0.05 9.29
CA THR A 237 15.75 -0.74 8.18
C THR A 237 15.86 -2.23 8.49
N ASP A 238 15.34 -2.65 9.64
CA ASP A 238 15.38 -4.01 10.18
C ASP A 238 14.65 -5.02 9.29
N GLN A 239 13.61 -4.59 8.59
CA GLN A 239 12.80 -5.46 7.73
C GLN A 239 13.33 -5.55 6.27
N LEU A 240 14.37 -4.79 5.90
CA LEU A 240 14.83 -4.71 4.51
C LEU A 240 15.82 -5.81 4.16
N GLU A 241 15.55 -6.53 3.08
CA GLU A 241 16.48 -7.50 2.49
C GLU A 241 17.35 -6.82 1.44
N LEU A 242 18.59 -6.45 1.78
CA LEU A 242 19.49 -5.70 0.91
C LEU A 242 20.01 -6.48 -0.31
N THR A 243 19.65 -7.76 -0.42
CA THR A 243 19.83 -8.57 -1.64
C THR A 243 18.90 -8.11 -2.76
N ASN A 244 17.73 -7.55 -2.42
CA ASN A 244 16.74 -7.06 -3.37
C ASN A 244 17.00 -5.58 -3.72
N GLU A 245 17.03 -5.23 -5.02
CA GLU A 245 17.32 -3.86 -5.47
C GLU A 245 16.33 -2.82 -4.90
N PRO A 246 15.00 -2.98 -5.01
CA PRO A 246 14.03 -2.11 -4.36
C PRO A 246 14.27 -1.87 -2.86
N SER A 247 14.55 -2.93 -2.09
CA SER A 247 14.83 -2.80 -0.66
C SER A 247 16.15 -2.06 -0.40
N LEU A 248 17.18 -2.30 -1.20
CA LEU A 248 18.44 -1.56 -1.12
C LEU A 248 18.26 -0.08 -1.47
N ILE A 249 17.47 0.25 -2.50
CA ILE A 249 17.11 1.62 -2.85
C ILE A 249 16.37 2.30 -1.68
N CYS A 250 15.43 1.61 -1.07
CA CYS A 250 14.71 2.10 0.11
C CYS A 250 15.68 2.35 1.29
N TYR A 251 16.59 1.42 1.55
CA TYR A 251 17.62 1.55 2.58
C TYR A 251 18.49 2.78 2.33
N LEU A 252 19.01 2.96 1.11
CA LEU A 252 19.84 4.10 0.75
C LEU A 252 19.11 5.43 0.93
N ASN A 253 17.81 5.50 0.62
CA ASN A 253 17.00 6.67 0.88
C ASN A 253 16.89 7.02 2.36
N ILE A 254 16.75 6.01 3.22
CA ILE A 254 16.71 6.21 4.67
C ILE A 254 18.09 6.68 5.18
N GLN A 255 19.19 6.14 4.65
CA GLN A 255 20.54 6.59 5.04
C GLN A 255 20.84 8.01 4.55
N ALA A 256 20.39 8.38 3.35
CA ALA A 256 20.52 9.75 2.83
C ALA A 256 19.85 10.79 3.73
N GLN A 257 18.74 10.43 4.39
CA GLN A 257 18.07 11.30 5.36
C GLN A 257 18.88 11.51 6.65
N LYS A 258 19.83 10.61 6.97
CA LYS A 258 20.70 10.73 8.15
C LYS A 258 21.94 11.60 7.89
N GLY A 259 22.42 11.63 6.65
CA GLY A 259 23.53 12.49 6.25
C GLY A 259 24.41 11.92 5.14
N GLU A 260 25.35 12.74 4.65
CA GLU A 260 26.31 12.34 3.61
C GLU A 260 27.18 11.16 4.06
N LYS A 261 27.65 11.17 5.31
CA LYS A 261 28.59 10.16 5.83
C LYS A 261 27.92 8.79 5.89
N GLU A 262 26.70 8.74 6.38
CA GLU A 262 25.89 7.55 6.51
C GLU A 262 25.55 6.99 5.13
N LEU A 263 25.16 7.85 4.18
CA LEU A 263 24.91 7.45 2.79
C LEU A 263 26.18 6.87 2.14
N PHE A 264 27.33 7.53 2.30
CA PHE A 264 28.57 7.05 1.70
C PHE A 264 29.05 5.73 2.30
N SER A 265 28.93 5.56 3.63
CA SER A 265 29.22 4.28 4.30
C SER A 265 28.32 3.16 3.77
N ALA A 266 27.01 3.43 3.71
CA ALA A 266 26.02 2.50 3.20
C ALA A 266 26.31 2.05 1.76
N ILE A 267 26.70 2.98 0.87
CA ILE A 267 27.09 2.65 -0.50
C ILE A 267 28.36 1.79 -0.51
N ASN A 268 29.33 2.07 0.34
CA ASN A 268 30.57 1.30 0.38
C ASN A 268 30.39 -0.12 0.93
N GLU A 269 29.50 -0.30 1.90
CA GLU A 269 29.20 -1.60 2.50
C GLU A 269 28.37 -2.50 1.57
N ASN A 270 27.51 -1.92 0.74
CA ASN A 270 26.51 -2.67 -0.04
C ASN A 270 26.82 -2.83 -1.53
N PHE A 271 27.87 -2.18 -2.03
CA PHE A 271 28.33 -2.32 -3.40
C PHE A 271 29.82 -2.64 -3.43
N THR A 272 30.13 -3.89 -3.79
CA THR A 272 31.47 -4.34 -4.16
C THR A 272 31.70 -4.30 -5.68
N GLU A 273 32.96 -4.43 -6.11
CA GLU A 273 33.30 -4.41 -7.53
C GLU A 273 32.61 -5.56 -8.29
N ASN A 274 31.98 -5.26 -9.42
CA ASN A 274 31.25 -6.21 -10.30
C ASN A 274 29.92 -6.76 -9.76
N GLU A 275 29.23 -6.07 -8.85
CA GLU A 275 27.90 -6.50 -8.41
C GLU A 275 26.79 -6.32 -9.47
N GLN A 276 25.86 -7.29 -9.50
CA GLN A 276 24.71 -7.33 -10.42
C GLN A 276 23.59 -6.32 -10.08
N LYS A 277 23.76 -5.49 -9.04
CA LYS A 277 22.75 -4.51 -8.57
C LYS A 277 22.87 -3.16 -9.27
N ILE A 278 22.92 -3.18 -10.61
CA ILE A 278 23.28 -2.02 -11.44
C ILE A 278 22.28 -0.87 -11.28
N ASN A 279 20.98 -1.15 -11.12
CA ASN A 279 19.99 -0.08 -11.00
C ASN A 279 20.06 0.57 -9.62
N ALA A 280 20.29 -0.21 -8.57
CA ALA A 280 20.49 0.32 -7.23
C ALA A 280 21.77 1.16 -7.16
N LEU A 281 22.85 0.76 -7.84
CA LEU A 281 24.09 1.52 -7.89
C LEU A 281 23.93 2.84 -8.68
N ASP A 282 23.26 2.80 -9.83
CA ASP A 282 22.94 4.00 -10.61
C ASP A 282 22.08 4.98 -9.78
N TYR A 283 21.09 4.45 -9.06
CA TYR A 283 20.29 5.23 -8.12
C TYR A 283 21.14 5.84 -6.99
N ALA A 284 22.01 5.04 -6.38
CA ALA A 284 22.89 5.46 -5.30
C ALA A 284 23.80 6.63 -5.71
N ALA A 285 24.40 6.52 -6.90
CA ALA A 285 25.27 7.56 -7.45
C ALA A 285 24.50 8.86 -7.72
N LYS A 286 23.30 8.76 -8.32
CA LYS A 286 22.40 9.90 -8.56
C LYS A 286 21.94 10.56 -7.26
N LEU A 287 21.57 9.76 -6.26
CA LEU A 287 21.16 10.22 -4.94
C LEU A 287 22.32 10.91 -4.20
N PHE A 288 23.52 10.34 -4.28
CA PHE A 288 24.71 10.94 -3.67
C PHE A 288 25.04 12.29 -4.32
N TYR A 289 25.02 12.37 -5.65
CA TYR A 289 25.25 13.63 -6.36
C TYR A 289 24.18 14.67 -6.05
N SER A 290 22.90 14.31 -6.05
CA SER A 290 21.82 15.28 -5.76
C SER A 290 21.91 15.83 -4.34
N THR A 291 22.46 15.05 -3.41
CA THR A 291 22.63 15.47 -2.00
C THR A 291 23.89 16.30 -1.79
N THR A 292 25.00 15.99 -2.48
CA THR A 292 26.33 16.57 -2.17
C THR A 292 26.91 17.47 -3.26
N LEU A 293 26.42 17.36 -4.49
CA LEU A 293 26.98 17.95 -5.71
C LEU A 293 28.45 17.55 -5.99
N ASN A 294 28.96 16.50 -5.34
CA ASN A 294 30.36 16.07 -5.47
C ASN A 294 30.53 15.09 -6.64
N LYS A 295 31.04 15.61 -7.76
CA LYS A 295 31.25 14.85 -9.02
C LYS A 295 32.29 13.74 -8.90
N GLU A 296 33.39 14.01 -8.22
CA GLU A 296 34.52 13.08 -8.11
C GLU A 296 34.14 11.82 -7.35
N LYS A 297 33.49 11.98 -6.20
CA LYS A 297 32.97 10.86 -5.41
C LYS A 297 31.84 10.13 -6.13
N THR A 298 30.96 10.84 -6.84
CA THR A 298 29.92 10.19 -7.66
C THR A 298 30.54 9.30 -8.74
N LEU A 299 31.61 9.76 -9.38
CA LEU A 299 32.34 8.96 -10.36
C LEU A 299 33.00 7.73 -9.70
N GLU A 300 33.54 7.87 -8.48
CA GLU A 300 34.06 6.75 -7.69
C GLU A 300 32.99 5.70 -7.40
N ILE A 301 31.78 6.12 -7.05
CA ILE A 301 30.64 5.20 -6.83
C ILE A 301 30.32 4.45 -8.13
N TYR A 302 30.19 5.16 -9.26
CA TYR A 302 29.92 4.51 -10.55
C TYR A 302 31.01 3.51 -10.96
N LYS A 303 32.28 3.78 -10.65
CA LYS A 303 33.40 2.87 -10.98
C LYS A 303 33.23 1.47 -10.40
N LYS A 304 32.52 1.31 -9.28
CA LYS A 304 32.23 0.01 -8.67
C LYS A 304 31.41 -0.94 -9.55
N GLY A 305 30.59 -0.38 -10.46
CA GLY A 305 29.73 -1.14 -11.36
C GLY A 305 30.30 -1.33 -12.77
N VAL A 306 31.52 -0.86 -13.04
CA VAL A 306 32.18 -1.06 -14.33
C VAL A 306 32.47 -2.56 -14.52
N PRO A 307 32.26 -3.13 -15.72
CA PRO A 307 31.87 -2.47 -16.97
C PRO A 307 30.35 -2.37 -17.21
N LEU A 308 29.53 -2.94 -16.32
CA LEU A 308 28.10 -3.13 -16.56
C LEU A 308 27.29 -1.82 -16.50
N ILE A 309 27.83 -0.78 -15.85
CA ILE A 309 27.15 0.52 -15.65
C ILE A 309 27.61 1.64 -16.59
N ASN A 310 28.55 1.37 -17.52
CA ASN A 310 29.21 2.41 -18.32
C ASN A 310 28.23 3.36 -19.03
N ASP A 311 27.19 2.79 -19.64
CA ASP A 311 26.16 3.54 -20.37
C ASP A 311 25.35 4.44 -19.44
N LYS A 312 24.90 3.93 -18.28
CA LYS A 312 24.16 4.71 -17.27
C LYS A 312 25.03 5.81 -16.65
N MET A 313 26.31 5.51 -16.42
CA MET A 313 27.29 6.49 -15.93
C MET A 313 27.47 7.63 -16.95
N LEU A 314 27.65 7.31 -18.23
CA LEU A 314 27.78 8.31 -19.29
C LEU A 314 26.51 9.16 -19.43
N ASP A 315 25.34 8.52 -19.53
CA ASP A 315 24.04 9.19 -19.64
C ASP A 315 23.81 10.17 -18.47
N PHE A 316 24.20 9.77 -17.25
CA PHE A 316 24.13 10.65 -16.09
C PHE A 316 25.00 11.91 -16.25
N PHE A 317 26.29 11.78 -16.55
CA PHE A 317 27.18 12.94 -16.69
C PHE A 317 26.80 13.84 -17.88
N LEU A 318 26.26 13.26 -18.96
CA LEU A 318 25.65 14.02 -20.05
C LEU A 318 24.41 14.80 -19.59
N SER A 319 23.55 14.19 -18.76
CA SER A 319 22.33 14.82 -18.26
C SER A 319 22.58 16.04 -17.36
N ILE A 320 23.73 16.08 -16.68
CA ILE A 320 24.17 17.22 -15.85
C ILE A 320 25.13 18.16 -16.60
N PHE A 321 25.26 18.02 -17.92
CA PHE A 321 26.12 18.82 -18.79
C PHE A 321 27.62 18.79 -18.44
N ASP A 322 28.10 17.74 -17.78
CA ASP A 322 29.52 17.56 -17.49
C ASP A 322 30.25 16.88 -18.65
N LEU A 323 30.48 17.65 -19.70
CA LEU A 323 31.08 17.13 -20.94
C LEU A 323 32.54 16.70 -20.72
N GLN A 324 33.27 17.29 -19.78
CA GLN A 324 34.66 16.89 -19.49
C GLN A 324 34.71 15.48 -18.90
N THR A 325 33.89 15.21 -17.89
CA THR A 325 33.82 13.89 -17.27
C THR A 325 33.25 12.86 -18.25
N ALA A 326 32.22 13.23 -19.00
CA ALA A 326 31.66 12.39 -20.06
C ALA A 326 32.70 12.00 -21.11
N ARG A 327 33.57 12.92 -21.56
CA ARG A 327 34.69 12.62 -22.48
C ARG A 327 35.67 11.60 -21.89
N ILE A 328 36.02 11.75 -20.61
CA ILE A 328 36.92 10.83 -19.91
C ILE A 328 36.31 9.43 -19.86
N ILE A 329 35.02 9.34 -19.49
CA ILE A 329 34.27 8.08 -19.46
C ILE A 329 34.23 7.45 -20.86
N PHE A 330 33.83 8.22 -21.87
CA PHE A 330 33.71 7.77 -23.25
C PHE A 330 35.02 7.21 -23.81
N LYS A 331 36.15 7.81 -23.46
CA LYS A 331 37.48 7.38 -23.90
C LYS A 331 37.93 6.08 -23.22
N ASN A 332 37.62 5.92 -21.93
CA ASN A 332 38.21 4.87 -21.10
C ASN A 332 37.35 3.59 -21.03
N TYR A 333 36.06 3.67 -21.35
CA TYR A 333 35.13 2.56 -21.18
C TYR A 333 34.44 2.16 -22.48
N LYS A 334 33.98 0.90 -22.54
CA LYS A 334 33.19 0.41 -23.68
C LYS A 334 31.75 0.93 -23.55
N ILE A 335 31.35 1.76 -24.50
CA ILE A 335 30.03 2.42 -24.59
C ILE A 335 29.22 1.82 -25.74
N SER A 336 27.91 1.65 -25.54
CA SER A 336 27.00 1.17 -26.58
C SER A 336 26.83 2.18 -27.73
N SER A 337 26.30 1.71 -28.88
CA SER A 337 26.06 2.57 -30.03
C SER A 337 25.04 3.68 -29.77
N GLU A 338 24.05 3.44 -28.91
CA GLU A 338 23.04 4.42 -28.55
C GLU A 338 23.64 5.57 -27.75
N GLU A 339 24.41 5.25 -26.70
CA GLU A 339 25.08 6.26 -25.87
C GLU A 339 26.18 7.00 -26.63
N LYS A 340 26.85 6.35 -27.60
CA LYS A 340 27.74 7.02 -28.56
C LYS A 340 27.04 8.13 -29.33
N ARG A 341 25.79 7.90 -29.76
CA ARG A 341 25.00 8.92 -30.46
C ARG A 341 24.62 10.07 -29.53
N LYS A 342 24.25 9.79 -28.27
CA LYS A 342 23.99 10.84 -27.27
C LYS A 342 25.23 11.69 -27.01
N MET A 343 26.39 11.07 -26.82
CA MET A 343 27.67 11.76 -26.69
C MET A 343 27.98 12.64 -27.91
N ALA A 344 27.82 12.10 -29.13
CA ALA A 344 28.04 12.84 -30.36
C ALA A 344 27.09 14.03 -30.50
N PHE A 345 25.83 13.87 -30.07
CA PHE A 345 24.86 14.94 -30.04
C PHE A 345 25.25 16.04 -29.02
N SER A 346 25.67 15.67 -27.81
CA SER A 346 26.18 16.63 -26.83
C SER A 346 27.42 17.39 -27.32
N GLU A 347 28.34 16.71 -28.03
CA GLU A 347 29.48 17.36 -28.69
C GLU A 347 29.08 18.25 -29.86
N PHE A 348 28.00 17.92 -30.58
CA PHE A 348 27.43 18.78 -31.61
C PHE A 348 26.87 20.07 -31.02
N CYS A 349 26.16 19.98 -29.89
CA CYS A 349 25.56 21.15 -29.24
C CYS A 349 26.57 22.03 -28.50
N LEU A 350 27.52 21.44 -27.78
CA LEU A 350 28.37 22.16 -26.80
C LEU A 350 29.88 21.96 -27.04
N GLY A 351 30.25 21.11 -27.99
CA GLY A 351 31.61 20.62 -28.17
C GLY A 351 32.28 21.10 -29.43
N SER A 352 33.05 20.21 -30.06
CA SER A 352 33.79 20.49 -31.28
C SER A 352 33.62 19.39 -32.31
N LEU A 353 33.74 19.76 -33.59
CA LEU A 353 33.68 18.81 -34.71
C LEU A 353 34.73 17.69 -34.59
N GLU A 354 35.90 17.99 -34.01
CA GLU A 354 36.94 16.99 -33.78
C GLU A 354 36.48 15.91 -32.80
N ASN A 355 35.76 16.26 -31.75
CA ASN A 355 35.23 15.30 -30.79
C ASN A 355 34.04 14.51 -31.33
N ILE A 356 33.19 15.13 -32.15
CA ILE A 356 32.12 14.40 -32.87
C ILE A 356 32.74 13.31 -33.74
N ARG A 357 33.84 13.60 -34.46
CA ARG A 357 34.56 12.62 -35.27
C ARG A 357 35.12 11.45 -34.44
N LYS A 358 35.42 11.65 -33.16
CA LYS A 358 35.88 10.58 -32.24
C LYS A 358 34.74 9.68 -31.78
N CYS A 359 33.48 10.10 -31.91
CA CYS A 359 32.31 9.33 -31.49
C CYS A 359 31.88 8.26 -32.50
N PHE A 360 32.26 8.43 -33.77
CA PHE A 360 31.84 7.57 -34.88
C PHE A 360 33.02 6.88 -35.56
N ASP A 361 32.77 5.68 -36.11
CA ASP A 361 33.73 5.01 -36.97
C ASP A 361 33.89 5.80 -38.28
N LYS A 362 35.12 5.90 -38.80
CA LYS A 362 35.44 6.71 -39.99
C LYS A 362 34.57 6.38 -41.20
N GLU A 363 34.22 5.11 -41.37
CA GLU A 363 33.41 4.60 -42.48
C GLU A 363 31.93 5.01 -42.39
N ASN A 364 31.43 5.24 -41.17
CA ASN A 364 30.04 5.59 -40.90
C ASN A 364 29.83 7.07 -40.57
N LEU A 365 30.90 7.86 -40.46
CA LEU A 365 30.85 9.26 -40.03
C LEU A 365 29.85 10.10 -40.82
N TYR A 366 29.85 10.00 -42.16
CA TYR A 366 28.91 10.76 -42.99
C TYR A 366 27.46 10.40 -42.70
N LYS A 367 27.14 9.11 -42.59
CA LYS A 367 25.78 8.62 -42.37
C LYS A 367 25.26 9.03 -40.99
N GLU A 368 26.07 8.82 -39.96
CA GLU A 368 25.72 9.14 -38.56
C GLU A 368 25.67 10.66 -38.32
N PHE A 369 26.64 11.42 -38.85
CA PHE A 369 26.61 12.88 -38.77
C PHE A 369 25.43 13.47 -39.54
N ARG A 370 25.13 12.93 -40.73
CA ARG A 370 23.93 13.32 -41.48
C ARG A 370 22.67 13.00 -40.69
N SER A 371 22.57 11.85 -40.01
CA SER A 371 21.39 11.58 -39.17
C SER A 371 21.26 12.55 -37.99
N LEU A 372 22.37 12.99 -37.38
CA LEU A 372 22.30 14.01 -36.32
C LEU A 372 21.77 15.36 -36.83
N VAL A 373 22.10 15.73 -38.07
CA VAL A 373 21.74 17.03 -38.66
C VAL A 373 20.39 16.99 -39.39
N VAL A 374 20.02 15.84 -39.96
CA VAL A 374 18.90 15.66 -40.91
C VAL A 374 17.79 14.78 -40.32
N GLU A 375 17.85 14.35 -39.06
CA GLU A 375 16.67 13.72 -38.42
C GLU A 375 15.48 14.71 -38.50
N GLU A 376 14.57 14.49 -39.47
CA GLU A 376 13.36 15.30 -39.75
C GLU A 376 12.34 15.28 -38.61
N ASN A 377 12.62 14.57 -37.53
CA ASN A 377 11.79 14.54 -36.35
C ASN A 377 12.34 15.57 -35.35
N GLU A 378 11.50 16.53 -34.96
CA GLU A 378 11.68 17.49 -33.85
C GLU A 378 12.15 16.86 -32.51
N LYS A 379 12.25 15.53 -32.45
CA LYS A 379 12.59 14.69 -31.29
C LYS A 379 14.07 14.64 -30.93
N VAL A 380 14.99 15.21 -31.72
CA VAL A 380 16.41 15.23 -31.33
C VAL A 380 16.61 16.07 -30.05
N PHE A 381 15.89 17.19 -29.93
CA PHE A 381 15.87 17.99 -28.71
C PHE A 381 15.13 17.28 -27.55
N GLU A 382 14.10 16.46 -27.85
CA GLU A 382 13.44 15.61 -26.85
C GLU A 382 14.35 14.49 -26.30
N LYS A 383 15.39 14.10 -27.05
CA LYS A 383 16.40 13.11 -26.63
C LYS A 383 17.47 13.70 -25.70
N VAL A 384 17.49 15.02 -25.48
CA VAL A 384 18.32 15.63 -24.42
C VAL A 384 17.59 15.46 -23.09
N PRO A 385 18.16 14.76 -22.09
CA PRO A 385 17.45 14.39 -20.87
C PRO A 385 16.78 15.57 -20.15
N CYS A 386 17.37 16.76 -20.21
CA CYS A 386 16.87 17.99 -19.58
C CYS A 386 15.86 18.80 -20.41
N LEU A 387 15.71 18.53 -21.71
CA LEU A 387 14.74 19.21 -22.60
C LEU A 387 13.56 18.30 -22.98
N LYS A 388 13.53 17.07 -22.47
CA LYS A 388 12.38 16.18 -22.60
C LYS A 388 11.11 16.85 -22.05
N GLU A 389 9.99 16.65 -22.73
CA GLU A 389 8.68 17.10 -22.23
C GLU A 389 8.48 16.64 -20.77
N GLY A 390 8.14 17.61 -19.90
CA GLY A 390 7.93 17.37 -18.48
C GLY A 390 9.18 17.46 -17.59
N SER A 391 10.37 17.77 -18.13
CA SER A 391 11.58 18.03 -17.33
C SER A 391 11.39 19.22 -16.38
N VAL A 392 12.20 19.28 -15.30
CA VAL A 392 12.19 20.41 -14.36
C VAL A 392 12.48 21.72 -15.08
N PHE A 393 13.36 21.70 -16.09
CA PHE A 393 13.74 22.88 -16.89
C PHE A 393 12.54 23.49 -17.64
N MET A 394 11.64 22.66 -18.16
CA MET A 394 10.41 23.10 -18.85
C MET A 394 9.33 23.65 -17.90
N ARG A 395 9.46 23.41 -16.59
CA ARG A 395 8.53 23.89 -15.56
C ARG A 395 9.03 25.15 -14.84
N LEU A 396 10.28 25.56 -15.08
CA LEU A 396 10.83 26.77 -14.49
C LEU A 396 10.24 27.99 -15.21
N SER A 397 9.91 29.02 -14.42
CA SER A 397 9.64 30.32 -15.02
C SER A 397 10.90 30.83 -15.73
N SER A 398 10.75 31.68 -16.74
CA SER A 398 11.88 32.27 -17.45
C SER A 398 12.84 33.01 -16.51
N LYS A 399 12.37 33.55 -15.38
CA LYS A 399 13.22 34.14 -14.32
C LYS A 399 14.01 33.09 -13.54
N ASP A 400 13.42 31.95 -13.23
CA ASP A 400 14.07 30.90 -12.44
C ASP A 400 15.08 30.11 -13.27
N ALA A 401 14.77 29.91 -14.56
CA ALA A 401 15.71 29.34 -15.52
C ALA A 401 16.96 30.24 -15.67
N VAL A 402 16.79 31.57 -15.79
CA VAL A 402 17.90 32.52 -15.86
C VAL A 402 18.72 32.50 -14.57
N LYS A 403 18.10 32.53 -13.39
CA LYS A 403 18.84 32.42 -12.10
C LYS A 403 19.59 31.10 -11.94
N LEU A 404 19.02 30.00 -12.43
CA LEU A 404 19.68 28.69 -12.42
C LEU A 404 20.90 28.69 -13.35
N LEU A 405 20.74 29.26 -14.55
CA LEU A 405 21.82 29.39 -15.54
C LEU A 405 22.92 30.36 -15.06
N GLU A 406 22.56 31.45 -14.39
CA GLU A 406 23.52 32.37 -13.75
C GLU A 406 24.32 31.67 -12.65
N LYS A 407 23.66 30.84 -11.82
CA LYS A 407 24.35 30.00 -10.81
C LYS A 407 25.28 28.96 -11.43
N ILE A 408 24.94 28.44 -12.61
CA ILE A 408 25.78 27.48 -13.35
C ILE A 408 26.96 28.22 -14.01
N GLN A 409 26.74 29.41 -14.55
CA GLN A 409 27.80 30.25 -15.17
C GLN A 409 28.81 30.79 -14.17
N VAL A 410 28.45 30.96 -12.89
CA VAL A 410 29.42 31.34 -11.85
C VAL A 410 30.46 30.23 -11.58
N ASN A 411 30.23 29.01 -12.08
CA ASN A 411 31.12 27.85 -11.90
C ASN A 411 31.65 27.24 -13.24
N LEU A 412 31.50 27.95 -14.37
CA LEU A 412 32.27 27.70 -15.60
C LEU A 412 33.53 28.57 -15.59
#